data_AF-G5AGL9-F1
#
_entry.id   AF-G5AGL9-F1
#
_cell.length_a   1.000
_cell.length_b   1.000
_cell.length_c   1.000
_cell.angle_alpha   90.00
_cell.angle_beta   90.00
_cell.angle_gamma   90.00
#
_symmetry.space_group_name_H-M   'P 1'
#
loop_
_entity.id
_entity.type
_entity.pdbx_description
1 polymer ?
#
loop_
_entity_poly.entity_id
_entity_poly.type
_entity_poly.pdbx_seq_one_letter_code
_entity_poly.pdbx_strand_id
1 'polypeptide(L)'
;EAVVHKSIEYEGTTSFALPPTQPYRYSLSLKSGKLRIWLENCESKKQWCTNDLILIDYVNPSNYIPDVVPLTASRCCFRELLNRAVEDASEFPRSLQSTEESHLQQEFSVKIQAMLRPRMLTYAFDLEPISVERVDILEAKLRDLQDEVKDLR
;
A
#
# COMPACT_ATOMS: atom_id res chain seq x y z
N GLU A 1 25.81 22.02 -6.64
CA GLU A 1 24.82 21.89 -5.53
C GLU A 1 24.34 20.45 -5.48
N ALA A 2 24.47 19.78 -4.34
CA ALA A 2 23.86 18.48 -4.14
C ALA A 2 22.36 18.72 -3.94
N VAL A 3 21.54 18.38 -4.96
CA VAL A 3 20.09 18.36 -4.80
C VAL A 3 19.78 17.29 -3.76
N VAL A 4 19.50 17.70 -2.53
CA VAL A 4 18.98 16.81 -1.50
C VAL A 4 17.63 16.32 -2.01
N HIS A 5 17.60 15.13 -2.61
CA HIS A 5 16.34 14.47 -2.93
C HIS A 5 15.65 14.15 -1.62
N LYS A 6 14.73 15.03 -1.21
CA LYS A 6 13.96 14.93 0.02
C LYS A 6 13.27 13.56 0.05
N SER A 7 13.74 12.68 0.94
CA SER A 7 13.07 11.41 1.22
C SER A 7 11.76 11.71 1.92
N ILE A 8 10.66 11.13 1.43
CA ILE A 8 9.34 11.31 2.03
C ILE A 8 8.78 9.93 2.33
N GLU A 9 8.21 9.80 3.51
CA GLU A 9 7.63 8.56 4.04
C GLU A 9 6.25 8.85 4.63
N TYR A 10 5.31 7.96 4.36
CA TYR A 10 3.95 8.01 4.90
C TYR A 10 3.61 6.66 5.52
N GLU A 11 3.01 6.69 6.69
CA GLU A 11 2.56 5.50 7.40
C GLU A 11 1.07 5.60 7.70
N GLY A 12 0.42 4.45 7.83
CA GLY A 12 -0.98 4.38 8.20
C GLY A 12 -1.49 2.96 8.34
N THR A 13 -2.80 2.84 8.53
CA THR A 13 -3.51 1.57 8.62
C THR A 13 -4.61 1.54 7.56
N THR A 14 -4.80 0.39 6.93
CA THR A 14 -5.83 0.17 5.90
C THR A 14 -6.49 -1.19 6.05
N SER A 15 -7.61 -1.39 5.37
CA SER A 15 -8.22 -2.70 5.13
C SER A 15 -8.47 -2.90 3.64
N PHE A 16 -8.39 -4.15 3.18
CA PHE A 16 -8.60 -4.52 1.77
C PHE A 16 -9.96 -5.22 1.54
N ALA A 17 -10.79 -5.31 2.56
CA ALA A 17 -12.14 -5.87 2.49
C ALA A 17 -13.05 -5.21 3.55
N LEU A 18 -14.36 -5.43 3.47
CA LEU A 18 -15.32 -4.88 4.44
C LEU A 18 -15.15 -5.52 5.82
N PRO A 19 -15.43 -4.80 6.92
CA PRO A 19 -15.45 -5.41 8.25
C PRO A 19 -16.39 -6.63 8.32
N PRO A 20 -16.08 -7.67 9.12
CA PRO A 20 -14.92 -7.79 10.01
C PRO A 20 -13.71 -8.35 9.25
N THR A 21 -12.74 -7.51 8.94
CA THR A 21 -11.51 -7.90 8.24
C THR A 21 -10.29 -7.36 8.95
N GLN A 22 -9.19 -8.07 8.78
CA GLN A 22 -7.93 -7.78 9.46
C GLN A 22 -7.34 -6.46 8.94
N PRO A 23 -6.97 -5.53 9.82
CA PRO A 23 -6.26 -4.33 9.41
C PRO A 23 -4.81 -4.66 9.01
N TYR A 24 -4.28 -3.84 8.12
CA TYR A 24 -2.90 -3.87 7.69
C TYR A 24 -2.25 -2.53 8.01
N ARG A 25 -1.03 -2.56 8.54
CA ARG A 25 -0.15 -1.38 8.61
C ARG A 25 0.58 -1.26 7.29
N TYR A 26 0.75 -0.02 6.81
CA TYR A 26 1.48 0.23 5.57
C TYR A 26 2.47 1.38 5.74
N SER A 27 3.53 1.34 4.94
CA SER A 27 4.43 2.47 4.70
C SER A 27 4.64 2.67 3.20
N LEU A 28 4.57 3.93 2.77
CA LEU A 28 4.89 4.37 1.41
C LEU A 28 6.10 5.29 1.49
N SER A 29 7.22 4.88 0.91
CA SER A 29 8.44 5.70 0.87
C SER A 29 8.85 6.05 -0.55
N LEU A 30 9.32 7.29 -0.75
CA LEU A 30 9.97 7.74 -1.98
C LEU A 30 11.37 8.22 -1.64
N LYS A 31 12.37 7.46 -2.07
CA LYS A 31 13.79 7.76 -1.87
C LYS A 31 14.48 7.80 -3.23
N SER A 32 15.11 8.92 -3.56
CA SER A 32 15.83 9.12 -4.83
C SER A 32 14.97 8.80 -6.08
N GLY A 33 13.69 9.14 -6.05
CA GLY A 33 12.76 8.90 -7.16
C GLY A 33 12.24 7.46 -7.26
N LYS A 34 12.60 6.58 -6.33
CA LYS A 34 12.12 5.20 -6.29
C LYS A 34 11.05 5.02 -5.22
N LEU A 35 9.91 4.47 -5.61
CA LEU A 35 8.77 4.15 -4.75
C LEU A 35 9.01 2.79 -4.09
N ARG A 36 8.72 2.70 -2.79
CA ARG A 36 8.73 1.44 -2.06
C ARG A 36 7.49 1.36 -1.19
N ILE A 37 6.78 0.24 -1.30
CA ILE A 37 5.57 -0.07 -0.53
C ILE A 37 5.92 -1.18 0.45
N TRP A 38 5.61 -0.96 1.72
CA TRP A 38 5.70 -1.96 2.78
C TRP A 38 4.32 -2.19 3.38
N LEU A 39 4.01 -3.44 3.70
CA LEU A 39 2.74 -3.87 4.25
C LEU A 39 2.96 -4.90 5.36
N GLU A 40 2.22 -4.77 6.45
CA GLU A 40 2.19 -5.75 7.53
C GLU A 40 0.74 -6.10 7.87
N ASN A 41 0.46 -7.40 8.02
CA ASN A 41 -0.79 -7.87 8.61
C ASN A 41 -0.72 -7.76 10.14
N CYS A 42 -1.61 -6.96 10.75
CA CYS A 42 -1.56 -6.65 12.18
C CYS A 42 -1.74 -7.89 13.08
N GLU A 43 -2.40 -8.95 12.62
CA GLU A 43 -2.68 -10.13 13.45
C GLU A 43 -1.56 -11.19 13.34
N SER A 44 -1.17 -11.52 12.12
CA SER A 44 -0.15 -12.54 11.85
C SER A 44 1.28 -12.01 11.98
N LYS A 45 1.47 -10.68 11.90
CA LYS A 45 2.77 -9.99 11.83
C LYS A 45 3.62 -10.36 10.61
N LYS A 46 3.01 -11.02 9.62
CA LYS A 46 3.66 -11.21 8.33
C LYS A 46 3.83 -9.87 7.63
N GLN A 47 4.98 -9.70 7.01
CA GLN A 47 5.37 -8.47 6.33
C GLN A 47 5.72 -8.75 4.88
N TRP A 48 5.42 -7.79 4.02
CA TRP A 48 5.75 -7.82 2.61
C TRP A 48 6.23 -6.46 2.14
N CYS A 49 7.05 -6.47 1.10
CA CYS A 49 7.70 -5.28 0.59
C CYS A 49 7.89 -5.36 -0.92
N THR A 50 7.71 -4.26 -1.63
CA THR A 50 8.17 -4.16 -3.03
C THR A 50 9.68 -3.97 -3.07
N ASN A 51 10.29 -4.30 -4.21
CA ASN A 51 11.60 -3.74 -4.55
C ASN A 51 11.50 -2.21 -4.73
N ASP A 52 12.63 -1.55 -4.93
CA ASP A 52 12.65 -0.12 -5.25
C ASP A 52 12.13 0.12 -6.68
N LEU A 53 10.89 0.62 -6.80
CA LEU A 53 10.19 0.77 -8.07
C LEU A 53 10.45 2.13 -8.71
N ILE A 54 10.80 2.14 -10.00
CA ILE A 54 10.79 3.34 -10.84
C ILE A 54 9.45 3.48 -11.56
N LEU A 55 9.20 4.65 -12.14
CA LEU A 55 7.89 4.98 -12.74
C LEU A 55 7.39 3.93 -13.75
N ILE A 56 8.29 3.40 -14.59
CA ILE A 56 7.93 2.43 -15.64
C ILE A 56 7.57 1.04 -15.08
N ASP A 57 7.90 0.74 -13.82
CA ASP A 57 7.61 -0.56 -13.22
C ASP A 57 6.12 -0.70 -12.88
N TYR A 58 5.40 0.42 -12.71
CA TYR A 58 3.99 0.43 -12.35
C TYR A 58 3.12 1.33 -13.25
N VAL A 59 3.72 2.09 -14.16
CA VAL A 59 3.00 2.90 -15.15
C VAL A 59 3.23 2.37 -16.56
N ASN A 60 2.13 2.10 -17.26
CA ASN A 60 2.11 1.63 -18.64
C ASN A 60 1.04 2.42 -19.44
N PRO A 61 0.97 2.28 -20.78
CA PRO A 61 0.04 3.06 -21.59
C PRO A 61 -1.45 2.92 -21.22
N SER A 62 -1.85 1.86 -20.54
CA SER A 62 -3.24 1.62 -20.13
C SER A 62 -3.64 2.36 -18.84
N ASN A 63 -2.68 2.66 -17.96
CA ASN A 63 -2.90 3.38 -16.70
C ASN A 63 -2.24 4.77 -16.66
N TYR A 64 -1.50 5.14 -17.71
CA TYR A 64 -0.87 6.45 -17.86
C TYR A 64 -1.91 7.56 -18.02
N ILE A 65 -1.77 8.61 -17.21
CA ILE A 65 -2.59 9.83 -17.28
C ILE A 65 -1.67 11.00 -17.71
N PRO A 66 -1.86 11.57 -18.91
CA PRO A 66 -1.12 12.77 -19.31
C PRO A 66 -1.29 13.91 -18.29
N ASP A 67 -0.25 14.71 -18.09
CA ASP A 67 -0.21 15.90 -17.22
C ASP A 67 -0.39 15.68 -15.69
N VAL A 68 -0.75 14.47 -15.26
CA VAL A 68 -0.90 14.11 -13.83
C VAL A 68 0.34 13.38 -13.29
N VAL A 69 1.29 12.96 -14.14
CA VAL A 69 2.40 12.10 -13.72
C VAL A 69 3.71 12.89 -13.49
N PRO A 70 3.78 13.74 -12.46
CA PRO A 70 4.94 13.76 -11.58
C PRO A 70 4.81 12.61 -10.58
N LEU A 71 5.91 11.91 -10.27
CA LEU A 71 5.99 10.89 -9.20
C LEU A 71 5.23 11.30 -7.92
N THR A 72 5.23 12.59 -7.59
CA THR A 72 4.54 13.21 -6.45
C THR A 72 3.00 13.06 -6.47
N ALA A 73 2.34 13.15 -7.63
CA ALA A 73 0.89 13.09 -7.73
C ALA A 73 0.36 11.65 -7.64
N SER A 74 1.04 10.69 -8.28
CA SER A 74 0.74 9.25 -8.11
C SER A 74 0.78 8.81 -6.63
N ARG A 75 1.69 9.41 -5.85
CA ARG A 75 1.84 9.14 -4.41
C ARG A 75 0.68 9.66 -3.56
N CYS A 76 0.21 10.88 -3.81
CA CYS A 76 -0.98 11.39 -3.13
C CYS A 76 -2.17 10.48 -3.42
N CYS A 77 -2.32 10.04 -4.67
CA CYS A 77 -3.38 9.12 -5.03
C CYS A 77 -3.31 7.80 -4.24
N PHE A 78 -2.16 7.12 -4.16
CA PHE A 78 -2.07 5.84 -3.42
C PHE A 78 -2.34 5.99 -1.92
N ARG A 79 -1.81 7.04 -1.28
CA ARG A 79 -2.10 7.30 0.13
C ARG A 79 -3.58 7.54 0.37
N GLU A 80 -4.22 8.38 -0.44
CA GLU A 80 -5.65 8.64 -0.33
C GLU A 80 -6.48 7.37 -0.59
N LEU A 81 -6.07 6.54 -1.56
CA LEU A 81 -6.73 5.26 -1.83
C LEU A 81 -6.61 4.29 -0.66
N LEU A 82 -5.48 4.24 0.05
CA LEU A 82 -5.30 3.40 1.25
C LEU A 82 -6.10 3.90 2.45
N ASN A 83 -6.22 5.22 2.63
CA ASN A 83 -6.93 5.82 3.76
C ASN A 83 -8.44 5.93 3.56
N ARG A 84 -8.93 5.81 2.32
CA ARG A 84 -10.36 5.92 2.01
C ARG A 84 -11.15 4.82 2.73
N ALA A 85 -12.11 5.22 3.57
CA ALA A 85 -13.11 4.31 4.09
C ALA A 85 -13.92 3.71 2.94
N VAL A 86 -14.14 2.40 2.97
CA VAL A 86 -14.93 1.73 1.94
C VAL A 86 -16.26 1.33 2.54
N GLU A 87 -17.32 1.95 2.04
CA GLU A 87 -18.70 1.76 2.51
C GLU A 87 -19.42 0.68 1.67
N ASP A 88 -19.01 0.48 0.41
CA ASP A 88 -19.56 -0.51 -0.51
C ASP A 88 -18.47 -1.44 -1.08
N ALA A 89 -18.70 -2.74 -1.00
CA ALA A 89 -17.85 -3.78 -1.58
C ALA A 89 -17.66 -3.62 -3.09
N SER A 90 -18.64 -3.07 -3.80
CA SER A 90 -18.61 -2.89 -5.26
C SER A 90 -17.62 -1.80 -5.73
N GLU A 91 -17.13 -0.98 -4.81
CA GLU A 91 -16.28 0.17 -5.10
C GLU A 91 -14.89 0.09 -4.45
N PHE A 92 -14.43 -1.08 -4.00
CA PHE A 92 -13.09 -1.21 -3.41
C PHE A 92 -12.03 -0.72 -4.40
N PRO A 93 -11.39 0.43 -4.14
CA PRO A 93 -10.44 1.01 -5.07
C PRO A 93 -9.04 0.40 -4.85
N ARG A 94 -8.95 -0.61 -3.98
CA ARG A 94 -7.75 -1.34 -3.59
C ARG A 94 -8.12 -2.79 -3.29
N SER A 95 -7.32 -3.74 -3.76
CA SER A 95 -7.44 -5.15 -3.44
C SER A 95 -6.07 -5.75 -3.15
N LEU A 96 -6.07 -6.87 -2.45
CA LEU A 96 -4.86 -7.61 -2.10
C LEU A 96 -5.13 -9.08 -2.40
N GLN A 97 -4.34 -9.66 -3.29
CA GLN A 97 -4.44 -11.06 -3.69
C GLN A 97 -3.18 -11.80 -3.27
N SER A 98 -3.32 -13.02 -2.76
CA SER A 98 -2.17 -13.89 -2.57
C SER A 98 -1.83 -14.50 -3.92
N THR A 99 -0.63 -14.19 -4.41
CA THR A 99 -0.02 -14.94 -5.50
C THR A 99 0.62 -16.22 -4.91
N GLU A 100 0.90 -17.21 -5.74
CA GLU A 100 1.49 -18.48 -5.29
C GLU A 100 2.80 -18.23 -4.50
N GLU A 101 3.17 -19.16 -3.61
CA GLU A 101 4.41 -19.08 -2.79
C GLU A 101 4.54 -17.86 -1.85
N SER A 102 3.46 -17.48 -1.16
CA SER A 102 3.47 -16.44 -0.09
C SER A 102 3.75 -15.01 -0.52
N HIS A 103 3.81 -14.76 -1.83
CA HIS A 103 3.81 -13.43 -2.42
C HIS A 103 2.42 -12.81 -2.35
N LEU A 104 2.38 -11.47 -2.28
CA LEU A 104 1.15 -10.71 -2.35
C LEU A 104 1.19 -9.79 -3.55
N GLN A 105 0.09 -9.70 -4.27
CA GLN A 105 -0.13 -8.69 -5.28
C GLN A 105 -1.13 -7.66 -4.75
N GLN A 106 -0.68 -6.42 -4.62
CA GLN A 106 -1.52 -5.29 -4.25
C GLN A 106 -1.96 -4.56 -5.50
N GLU A 107 -3.27 -4.41 -5.68
CA GLU A 107 -3.85 -3.75 -6.82
C GLU A 107 -4.61 -2.49 -6.39
N PHE A 108 -4.40 -1.38 -7.09
CA PHE A 108 -5.23 -0.18 -6.98
C PHE A 108 -6.02 0.03 -8.26
N SER A 109 -7.32 0.25 -8.10
CA SER A 109 -8.27 0.55 -9.17
C SER A 109 -8.78 1.98 -9.03
N VAL A 110 -8.52 2.81 -10.04
CA VAL A 110 -8.91 4.23 -10.08
C VAL A 110 -9.89 4.45 -11.23
N LYS A 111 -11.13 4.82 -10.91
CA LYS A 111 -12.12 5.25 -11.90
C LYS A 111 -11.82 6.69 -12.34
N ILE A 112 -11.59 6.91 -13.63
CA ILE A 112 -11.45 8.24 -14.24
C ILE A 112 -12.53 8.46 -15.31
N GLN A 113 -12.90 9.71 -15.54
CA GLN A 113 -13.83 10.10 -16.62
C GLN A 113 -13.03 10.70 -17.78
N ALA A 114 -12.94 9.98 -18.90
CA ALA A 114 -12.22 10.45 -20.09
C ALA A 114 -13.21 10.66 -21.26
N MET A 115 -13.34 11.90 -21.73
CA MET A 115 -14.23 12.25 -22.85
C MET A 115 -15.65 11.65 -22.71
N LEU A 116 -16.23 11.76 -21.51
CA LEU A 116 -17.56 11.22 -21.13
C LEU A 116 -17.67 9.69 -21.03
N ARG A 117 -16.58 8.93 -21.16
CA ARG A 117 -16.56 7.49 -20.90
C ARG A 117 -15.79 7.20 -19.61
N PRO A 118 -16.41 6.46 -18.66
CA PRO A 118 -15.68 6.00 -17.50
C PRO A 118 -14.60 5.01 -17.95
N ARG A 119 -13.39 5.16 -17.41
CA ARG A 119 -12.27 4.22 -17.57
C ARG A 119 -11.79 3.82 -16.18
N MET A 120 -11.48 2.54 -16.00
CA MET A 120 -10.79 2.04 -14.82
C MET A 120 -9.31 1.94 -15.14
N LEU A 121 -8.46 2.55 -14.32
CA LEU A 121 -7.01 2.40 -14.38
C LEU A 121 -6.58 1.48 -13.25
N THR A 122 -5.76 0.49 -13.59
CA THR A 122 -5.27 -0.50 -12.65
C THR A 122 -3.76 -0.35 -12.47
N TYR A 123 -3.32 -0.31 -11.20
CA TYR A 123 -1.91 -0.33 -10.81
C TYR A 123 -1.69 -1.57 -9.96
N ALA A 124 -0.86 -2.50 -10.43
CA ALA A 124 -0.53 -3.73 -9.72
C ALA A 124 0.91 -3.66 -9.22
N PHE A 125 1.11 -4.10 -7.98
CA PHE A 125 2.39 -4.12 -7.30
C PHE A 125 2.62 -5.51 -6.75
N ASP A 126 3.77 -6.11 -7.07
CA ASP A 126 4.18 -7.38 -6.50
C ASP A 126 5.00 -7.13 -5.23
N LEU A 127 4.54 -7.70 -4.12
CA LEU A 127 5.19 -7.61 -2.82
C LEU A 127 5.82 -8.96 -2.46
N GLU A 128 7.10 -8.91 -2.15
CA GLU A 128 7.87 -10.06 -1.70
C GLU A 128 7.74 -10.24 -0.19
N PRO A 129 7.62 -11.49 0.30
CA PRO A 129 7.56 -11.76 1.73
C PRO A 129 8.88 -11.39 2.40
N ILE A 130 8.79 -10.70 3.54
CA ILE A 130 9.95 -10.44 4.40
C ILE A 130 10.05 -11.59 5.40
N SER A 131 11.24 -12.18 5.51
CA SER A 131 11.51 -13.14 6.58
C SER A 131 11.55 -12.39 7.91
N VAL A 132 10.57 -12.66 8.78
CA VAL A 132 10.51 -12.11 10.13
C VAL A 132 10.77 -13.25 11.10
N GLU A 133 11.70 -13.06 12.04
CA GLU A 133 11.99 -14.09 13.02
C GLU A 133 10.79 -14.31 13.96
N ARG A 134 10.60 -15.55 14.41
CA ARG A 134 9.49 -15.87 15.31
C ARG A 134 9.56 -15.10 16.62
N VAL A 135 10.76 -14.76 17.08
CA VAL A 135 10.98 -13.95 18.29
C VAL A 135 10.45 -12.54 18.10
N ASP A 136 10.78 -11.89 16.97
CA ASP A 136 10.31 -10.55 16.65
C ASP A 136 8.78 -10.49 16.52
N ILE A 137 8.17 -11.53 15.92
CA ILE A 137 6.71 -11.66 15.84
C ILE A 137 6.09 -11.68 17.24
N LEU A 138 6.66 -12.50 18.14
CA LEU A 138 6.16 -12.62 19.51
C LEU A 138 6.34 -11.33 20.29
N GLU A 139 7.48 -10.64 20.13
CA GLU A 139 7.73 -9.35 20.76
C GLU A 139 6.74 -8.29 20.25
N ALA A 140 6.47 -8.25 18.94
CA ALA A 140 5.49 -7.34 18.36
C ALA A 140 4.08 -7.60 18.91
N LYS A 141 3.66 -8.87 19.00
CA LYS A 141 2.36 -9.22 19.60
C LYS A 141 2.29 -8.85 21.08
N LEU A 142 3.38 -9.02 21.83
CA LEU A 142 3.44 -8.65 23.24
C LEU A 142 3.29 -7.14 23.43
N ARG A 143 3.97 -6.33 22.60
CA ARG A 143 3.86 -4.86 22.62
C ARG A 143 2.42 -4.42 22.34
N ASP A 144 1.81 -4.97 21.30
CA ASP A 144 0.42 -4.64 20.94
C ASP A 144 -0.55 -4.98 22.09
N LEU A 145 -0.43 -6.18 22.68
CA LEU A 145 -1.25 -6.57 23.84
C LEU A 145 -1.00 -5.65 25.06
N GLN A 146 0.24 -5.22 25.28
CA GLN A 146 0.55 -4.29 26.35
C GLN A 146 -0.10 -2.92 26.13
N ASP A 147 -0.18 -2.46 24.88
CA ASP A 147 -0.82 -1.19 24.55
C ASP A 147 -2.34 -1.28 24.64
N GLU A 148 -2.97 -2.36 24.17
CA GLU A 148 -4.41 -2.61 24.39
C GLU A 148 -4.76 -2.65 25.89
N VAL A 149 -3.92 -3.28 26.72
CA VAL A 149 -4.12 -3.33 28.17
C VAL A 149 -3.97 -1.96 28.83
N LYS A 150 -3.08 -1.10 28.31
CA LYS A 150 -2.95 0.28 28.80
C LYS A 150 -4.19 1.10 28.44
N ASP A 151 -4.71 0.96 27.23
CA ASP A 151 -5.87 1.72 26.76
C ASP A 151 -7.17 1.35 27.51
N LEU A 152 -7.21 0.18 28.15
CA LEU A 152 -8.31 -0.29 28.98
C LEU A 152 -8.24 0.15 30.47
N ARG A 153 -7.15 0.79 30.89
CA ARG A 153 -6.92 1.24 32.28
C ARG A 153 -7.13 2.73 32.44
#